data_AF-A0A9E5K5Y9-F1
#
_entry.id   AF-A0A9E5K5Y9-F1
#
_cell.length_a   1.000
_cell.length_b   1.000
_cell.length_c   1.000
_cell.angle_alpha   90.00
_cell.angle_beta   90.00
_cell.angle_gamma   90.00
#
_symmetry.space_group_name_H-M   'P 1'
#
loop_
_entity.id
_entity.type
_entity.pdbx_description
1 polymer ?
#
loop_
_entity_poly.entity_id
_entity_poly.type
_entity_poly.pdbx_seq_one_letter_code
_entity_poly.pdbx_strand_id
1 'polypeptide(L)'
;MNLDSDLLLLAENPNASICTETLALSLAMDEYPNLDIAAYKSEIAAFSHGCKLPGGTDLEVRVRAFTHYLSHDLGFTGNKNDYYDPQNSYLNLVIDRRMGIPISLSVLAICIGKKLGLRLFGV
;
A
#
# COMPACT_ATOMS: atom_id res chain seq x y z
N MET A 1 13.40 -0.38 -11.87
CA MET A 1 12.02 -0.33 -12.40
C MET A 1 11.97 0.85 -13.34
N ASN A 2 11.34 0.71 -14.51
CA ASN A 2 11.11 1.80 -15.44
C ASN A 2 9.59 2.03 -15.45
N LEU A 3 9.15 3.18 -14.93
CA LEU A 3 7.73 3.50 -14.77
C LEU A 3 7.01 3.48 -16.13
N ASP A 4 7.65 4.02 -17.17
CA ASP A 4 7.08 4.05 -18.51
C ASP A 4 6.84 2.64 -19.07
N SER A 5 7.79 1.73 -18.89
CA SER A 5 7.61 0.34 -19.36
C SER A 5 6.49 -0.38 -18.62
N ASP A 6 6.35 -0.14 -17.31
CA ASP A 6 5.31 -0.77 -16.51
C ASP A 6 3.92 -0.22 -16.86
N LEU A 7 3.81 1.08 -17.13
CA LEU A 7 2.57 1.71 -17.59
C LEU A 7 2.19 1.25 -19.01
N LEU A 8 3.16 1.12 -19.92
CA LEU A 8 2.92 0.55 -21.25
C LEU A 8 2.43 -0.89 -21.16
N LEU A 9 3.06 -1.70 -20.31
CA LEU A 9 2.63 -3.09 -20.08
C LEU A 9 1.20 -3.16 -19.54
N LEU A 10 0.83 -2.28 -18.61
CA LEU A 10 -0.54 -2.20 -18.09
C LEU A 10 -1.54 -1.70 -19.13
N ALA A 11 -1.14 -0.79 -20.02
CA ALA A 11 -2.00 -0.31 -21.09
C ALA A 11 -2.34 -1.42 -22.10
N GLU A 12 -1.38 -2.31 -22.39
CA GLU A 12 -1.60 -3.48 -23.24
C GLU A 12 -2.35 -4.60 -22.51
N ASN A 13 -2.05 -4.81 -21.23
CA ASN A 13 -2.67 -5.82 -20.39
C ASN A 13 -2.92 -5.28 -18.97
N PRO A 14 -4.15 -4.84 -18.66
CA PRO A 14 -4.51 -4.35 -17.32
C PRO A 14 -4.32 -5.36 -16.19
N ASN A 15 -4.24 -6.66 -16.52
CA ASN A 15 -4.02 -7.75 -15.56
C ASN A 15 -2.55 -8.18 -15.47
N ALA A 16 -1.62 -7.44 -16.07
CA ALA A 16 -0.21 -7.75 -16.00
C ALA A 16 0.28 -7.78 -14.55
N SER A 17 1.05 -8.82 -14.20
CA SER A 17 1.59 -8.95 -12.86
C SER A 17 2.75 -7.98 -12.66
N ILE A 18 2.49 -6.89 -11.96
CA ILE A 18 3.49 -5.88 -11.62
C ILE A 18 3.64 -5.73 -10.09
N CYS A 19 4.74 -5.12 -9.68
CA CYS A 19 5.01 -4.86 -8.27
C CYS A 19 4.27 -3.59 -7.81
N THR A 20 3.04 -3.75 -7.29
CA THR A 20 2.17 -2.63 -6.87
C THR A 20 2.86 -1.62 -5.95
N GLU A 21 3.61 -2.07 -4.94
CA GLU A 21 4.36 -1.20 -4.03
C GLU A 21 5.37 -0.32 -4.77
N THR A 22 6.08 -0.89 -5.75
CA THR A 22 7.12 -0.15 -6.47
C THR A 22 6.47 0.79 -7.51
N LEU A 23 5.40 0.37 -8.19
CA LEU A 23 4.65 1.25 -9.09
C LEU A 23 4.08 2.45 -8.33
N ALA A 24 3.37 2.22 -7.22
CA ALA A 24 2.74 3.28 -6.44
C ALA A 24 3.75 4.27 -5.85
N LEU A 25 4.91 3.80 -5.38
CA LEU A 25 6.00 4.69 -4.96
C LEU A 25 6.63 5.44 -6.15
N SER A 26 6.74 4.80 -7.30
CA SER A 26 7.32 5.43 -8.50
C SER A 26 6.48 6.60 -9.01
N LEU A 27 5.16 6.56 -8.86
CA LEU A 27 4.27 7.68 -9.19
C LEU A 27 4.57 8.94 -8.37
N ALA A 28 5.08 8.80 -7.14
CA ALA A 28 5.44 9.94 -6.32
C ALA A 28 6.75 10.62 -6.75
N MET A 29 7.57 9.98 -7.60
CA MET A 29 8.84 10.57 -8.04
C MET A 29 8.68 11.80 -8.94
N ASP A 30 7.49 12.02 -9.52
CA ASP A 30 7.18 13.23 -10.27
C ASP A 30 7.30 14.48 -9.39
N GLU A 31 6.78 14.39 -8.14
CA GLU A 31 6.87 15.47 -7.14
C GLU A 31 8.11 15.33 -6.24
N TYR A 32 8.57 14.09 -6.00
CA TYR A 32 9.70 13.77 -5.12
C TYR A 32 10.83 13.02 -5.87
N PRO A 33 11.63 13.68 -6.72
CA PRO A 33 12.60 13.01 -7.60
C PRO A 33 13.70 12.21 -6.88
N ASN A 34 13.99 12.55 -5.62
CA ASN A 34 15.02 11.90 -4.80
C ASN A 34 14.44 10.86 -3.82
N LEU A 35 13.19 10.41 -4.04
CA LEU A 35 12.53 9.45 -3.17
C LEU A 35 13.30 8.13 -3.09
N ASP A 36 13.65 7.69 -1.89
CA ASP A 36 14.25 6.38 -1.66
C ASP A 36 13.17 5.29 -1.65
N ILE A 37 12.83 4.79 -2.84
CA ILE A 37 11.86 3.71 -3.00
C ILE A 37 12.26 2.46 -2.20
N ALA A 38 13.55 2.16 -2.08
CA ALA A 38 14.01 0.97 -1.38
C ALA A 38 13.73 1.07 0.13
N ALA A 39 13.93 2.26 0.72
CA ALA A 39 13.60 2.53 2.11
C ALA A 39 12.10 2.31 2.39
N TYR A 40 11.21 2.90 1.59
CA TYR A 40 9.76 2.72 1.79
C TYR A 40 9.29 1.28 1.58
N LYS A 41 9.90 0.53 0.65
CA LYS A 41 9.63 -0.91 0.50
C LYS A 41 10.06 -1.70 1.74
N SER A 42 11.20 -1.34 2.33
CA SER A 42 11.67 -1.93 3.59
C SER A 42 10.68 -1.62 4.73
N GLU A 43 10.14 -0.41 4.77
CA GLU A 43 9.14 -0.03 5.78
C GLU A 43 7.83 -0.82 5.63
N ILE A 44 7.32 -0.97 4.40
CA ILE A 44 6.15 -1.83 4.12
C ILE A 44 6.43 -3.27 4.57
N ALA A 45 7.63 -3.79 4.31
CA ALA A 45 8.02 -5.11 4.79
C ALA A 45 8.06 -5.16 6.33
N ALA A 46 8.56 -4.13 7.01
CA ALA A 46 8.57 -4.06 8.47
C ALA A 46 7.14 -4.09 9.04
N PHE A 47 6.17 -3.42 8.41
CA PHE A 47 4.76 -3.50 8.83
C PHE A 47 4.22 -4.92 8.74
N SER A 48 4.58 -5.67 7.69
CA SER A 48 4.18 -7.08 7.58
C SER A 48 4.80 -7.93 8.71
N HIS A 49 6.07 -7.73 9.05
CA HIS A 49 6.70 -8.47 10.15
C HIS A 49 6.07 -8.17 11.52
N GLY A 50 5.57 -6.95 11.74
CA GLY A 50 4.88 -6.58 12.97
C GLY A 50 3.47 -7.17 13.11
N CYS A 51 2.84 -7.62 12.02
CA CYS A 51 1.47 -8.11 12.03
C CYS A 51 1.40 -9.57 12.49
N LYS A 52 0.67 -9.83 13.57
CA LYS A 52 0.39 -11.19 14.05
C LYS A 52 -1.00 -11.64 13.60
N LEU A 53 -1.06 -12.35 12.48
CA LEU A 53 -2.32 -12.97 12.06
C LEU A 53 -2.66 -14.20 12.91
N PRO A 54 -3.94 -14.38 13.27
CA PRO A 54 -4.41 -15.63 13.84
C PRO A 54 -4.06 -16.82 12.92
N GLY A 55 -3.69 -17.95 13.53
CA GLY A 55 -3.51 -19.21 12.81
C GLY A 55 -4.84 -19.78 12.28
N GLY A 56 -4.75 -20.78 11.40
CA GLY A 56 -5.91 -21.44 10.80
C GLY A 56 -6.34 -20.87 9.44
N THR A 57 -7.44 -21.38 8.90
CA THR A 57 -7.93 -21.08 7.55
C THR A 57 -9.12 -20.12 7.51
N ASP A 58 -9.61 -19.68 8.67
CA ASP A 58 -10.71 -18.72 8.75
C ASP A 58 -10.28 -17.36 8.20
N LEU A 59 -10.78 -17.04 7.01
CA LEU A 59 -10.42 -15.81 6.30
C LEU A 59 -10.99 -14.57 6.99
N GLU A 60 -12.20 -14.63 7.53
CA GLU A 60 -12.85 -13.48 8.16
C GLU A 60 -12.08 -13.06 9.41
N VAL A 61 -11.71 -14.02 10.26
CA VAL A 61 -10.91 -13.78 11.46
C VAL A 61 -9.57 -13.16 11.11
N ARG A 62 -8.89 -13.67 10.07
CA ARG A 62 -7.59 -13.15 9.63
C ARG A 62 -7.70 -11.75 9.02
N VAL A 63 -8.71 -11.49 8.19
CA VAL A 63 -8.94 -10.15 7.60
C VAL A 63 -9.29 -9.14 8.69
N ARG A 64 -10.16 -9.49 9.64
CA ARG A 64 -10.49 -8.60 10.77
C ARG A 64 -9.27 -8.25 11.60
N ALA A 65 -8.42 -9.24 11.92
CA ALA A 65 -7.17 -9.00 12.64
C ALA A 65 -6.22 -8.09 11.84
N PHE A 66 -6.11 -8.31 10.54
CA PHE A 66 -5.30 -7.48 9.65
C PHE A 66 -5.81 -6.03 9.59
N THR A 67 -7.11 -5.82 9.39
CA THR A 67 -7.72 -4.49 9.36
C THR A 67 -7.58 -3.77 10.70
N HIS A 68 -7.73 -4.48 11.82
CA HIS A 68 -7.47 -3.92 13.15
C HIS A 68 -6.01 -3.49 13.27
N TYR A 69 -5.06 -4.35 12.90
CA TYR A 69 -3.63 -4.02 12.92
C TYR A 69 -3.30 -2.77 12.08
N LEU A 70 -3.84 -2.65 10.86
CA LEU A 70 -3.63 -1.46 10.03
C LEU A 70 -4.17 -0.18 10.67
N SER A 71 -5.40 -0.22 11.18
CA SER A 71 -6.12 0.98 11.62
C SER A 71 -5.82 1.40 13.07
N HIS A 72 -5.61 0.43 13.97
CA HIS A 72 -5.40 0.67 15.39
C HIS A 72 -3.91 0.62 15.73
N ASP A 73 -3.23 -0.48 15.38
CA ASP A 73 -1.85 -0.71 15.82
C ASP A 73 -0.86 0.17 15.02
N LEU A 74 -1.05 0.27 13.69
CA LEU A 74 -0.26 1.15 12.82
C LEU A 74 -0.86 2.56 12.65
N GLY A 75 -2.09 2.78 13.13
CA GLY A 75 -2.75 4.09 13.15
C GLY A 75 -3.12 4.66 11.77
N PHE A 76 -3.19 3.84 10.72
CA PHE A 76 -3.57 4.33 9.40
C PHE A 76 -5.03 4.78 9.37
N THR A 77 -5.25 6.01 8.90
CA THR A 77 -6.58 6.62 8.89
C THR A 77 -6.86 7.41 7.61
N GLY A 78 -8.14 7.64 7.34
CA GLY A 78 -8.58 8.52 6.28
C GLY A 78 -8.44 9.99 6.66
N ASN A 79 -8.02 10.86 5.73
CA ASN A 79 -8.07 12.30 5.95
C ASN A 79 -9.49 12.83 5.78
N LYS A 80 -10.23 12.96 6.88
CA LYS A 80 -11.62 13.47 6.88
C LYS A 80 -11.70 14.99 6.85
N ASN A 81 -10.62 15.68 7.25
CA ASN A 81 -10.59 17.13 7.38
C ASN A 81 -10.25 17.80 6.06
N ASP A 82 -9.38 17.17 5.27
CA ASP A 82 -8.99 17.64 3.96
C ASP A 82 -8.81 16.46 3.01
N TYR A 83 -9.92 15.99 2.45
CA TYR A 83 -9.93 14.82 1.56
C TYR A 83 -9.10 15.03 0.29
N TYR A 84 -9.05 16.27 -0.22
CA TYR A 84 -8.45 16.61 -1.50
C TYR A 84 -6.98 17.06 -1.41
N ASP A 85 -6.39 17.09 -0.21
CA ASP A 85 -4.94 17.26 -0.05
C ASP A 85 -4.20 16.22 -0.93
N PRO A 86 -3.41 16.64 -1.93
CA PRO A 86 -2.74 15.72 -2.86
C PRO A 86 -1.79 14.77 -2.13
N GLN A 87 -1.30 15.15 -0.95
CA GLN A 87 -0.44 14.31 -0.13
C GLN A 87 -1.13 13.03 0.37
N ASN A 88 -2.46 13.01 0.42
CA ASN A 88 -3.23 11.82 0.76
C ASN A 88 -3.12 10.71 -0.32
N SER A 89 -2.63 11.05 -1.51
CA SER A 89 -2.54 10.15 -2.67
C SER A 89 -1.14 9.56 -2.85
N TYR A 90 -0.07 10.29 -2.50
CA TYR A 90 1.31 9.84 -2.63
C TYR A 90 1.68 8.82 -1.55
N LEU A 91 2.04 7.59 -1.96
CA LEU A 91 2.21 6.47 -1.03
C LEU A 91 3.30 6.71 0.03
N ASN A 92 4.38 7.42 -0.31
CA ASN A 92 5.42 7.81 0.65
C ASN A 92 4.85 8.67 1.79
N LEU A 93 4.05 9.69 1.45
CA LEU A 93 3.44 10.56 2.45
C LEU A 93 2.33 9.87 3.23
N VAL A 94 1.59 8.95 2.59
CA VAL A 94 0.61 8.12 3.29
C VAL A 94 1.29 7.27 4.36
N ILE A 95 2.45 6.70 4.06
CA ILE A 95 3.27 5.93 5.01
C ILE A 95 3.77 6.84 6.14
N ASP A 96 4.38 7.98 5.80
CA ASP A 96 4.96 8.91 6.78
C ASP A 96 3.91 9.49 7.73
N ARG A 97 2.77 9.92 7.18
CA ARG A 97 1.69 10.60 7.92
C ARG A 97 0.68 9.64 8.53
N ARG A 98 0.73 8.35 8.18
CA ARG A 98 -0.30 7.35 8.49
C ARG A 98 -1.70 7.80 8.06
N MET A 99 -1.79 8.57 6.98
CA MET A 99 -3.02 9.24 6.58
C MET A 99 -3.15 9.28 5.05
N GLY A 100 -4.30 8.91 4.51
CA GLY A 100 -4.52 8.92 3.06
C GLY A 100 -5.99 8.91 2.64
N ILE A 101 -6.23 8.76 1.34
CA ILE A 101 -7.57 8.49 0.78
C ILE A 101 -7.84 6.97 0.71
N PRO A 102 -9.12 6.54 0.56
CA PRO A 102 -9.46 5.11 0.53
C PRO A 102 -8.65 4.28 -0.47
N ILE A 103 -8.35 4.83 -1.65
CA ILE A 103 -7.59 4.13 -2.69
C ILE A 103 -6.14 3.90 -2.23
N SER A 104 -5.44 4.94 -1.75
CA SER A 104 -4.05 4.82 -1.32
C SER A 104 -3.89 3.91 -0.08
N LEU A 105 -4.84 3.97 0.85
CA LEU A 105 -4.87 3.05 2.00
C LEU A 105 -5.11 1.60 1.55
N SER A 106 -5.96 1.39 0.55
CA SER A 106 -6.19 0.06 -0.03
C SER A 106 -4.96 -0.48 -0.74
N VAL A 107 -4.23 0.36 -1.49
CA VAL A 107 -2.94 0.00 -2.11
C VAL A 107 -1.95 -0.46 -1.05
N LEU A 108 -1.81 0.29 0.04
CA LEU A 108 -0.93 -0.10 1.14
C LEU A 108 -1.37 -1.43 1.79
N ALA A 109 -2.68 -1.61 2.02
CA ALA A 109 -3.23 -2.84 2.55
C ALA A 109 -2.95 -4.05 1.64
N ILE A 110 -3.08 -3.90 0.32
CA ILE A 110 -2.72 -4.93 -0.67
C ILE A 110 -1.22 -5.29 -0.56
N CYS A 111 -0.35 -4.29 -0.47
CA CYS A 111 1.10 -4.50 -0.39
C CYS A 111 1.51 -5.27 0.87
N ILE A 112 0.97 -4.88 2.04
CA ILE A 112 1.24 -5.55 3.32
C ILE A 112 0.59 -6.93 3.36
N GLY A 113 -0.68 -7.03 2.93
CA GLY A 113 -1.45 -8.28 2.93
C GLY A 113 -0.81 -9.36 2.07
N LYS A 114 -0.28 -9.00 0.89
CA LYS A 114 0.44 -9.94 0.01
C LYS A 114 1.63 -10.60 0.72
N LYS A 115 2.41 -9.84 1.50
CA LYS A 115 3.55 -10.36 2.27
C LYS A 115 3.11 -11.26 3.44
N LEU A 116 1.88 -11.09 3.92
CA LEU A 116 1.24 -11.93 4.96
C LEU A 116 0.51 -13.16 4.39
N GLY A 117 0.58 -13.38 3.07
CA GLY A 117 -0.17 -14.46 2.40
C GLY A 117 -1.68 -14.21 2.34
N LEU A 118 -2.14 -12.97 2.54
CA LEU A 118 -3.52 -12.56 2.29
C LEU A 118 -3.64 -12.08 0.83
N ARG A 119 -4.54 -12.71 0.06
CA ARG A 119 -4.81 -12.33 -1.32
C ARG A 119 -5.88 -11.24 -1.34
N LEU A 120 -5.44 -9.98 -1.35
CA LEU A 120 -6.29 -8.79 -1.46
C LEU A 120 -6.22 -8.26 -2.89
N PHE A 121 -7.36 -7.85 -3.42
CA PHE A 121 -7.50 -7.31 -4.77
C PHE A 121 -8.31 -6.01 -4.72
N GLY A 122 -7.98 -5.07 -5.60
CA GLY A 122 -8.86 -3.93 -5.89
C GLY A 122 -10.08 -4.37 -6.72
N VAL A 123 -11.10 -3.52 -6.78
CA VAL A 123 -12.32 -3.71 -7.59
C VAL A 123 -12.42 -2.60 -8.61
#